data_AF-A0A1C6EZV1-F1
#
_entry.id   AF-A0A1C6EZV1-F1
#
_cell.length_a   1.000
_cell.length_b   1.000
_cell.length_c   1.000
_cell.angle_alpha   90.00
_cell.angle_beta   90.00
_cell.angle_gamma   90.00
#
_symmetry.space_group_name_H-M   'P 1'
#
loop_
_entity.id
_entity.type
_entity.pdbx_description
1 polymer ?
#
loop_
_entity_poly.entity_id
_entity_poly.type
_entity_poly.pdbx_seq_one_letter_code
_entity_poly.pdbx_strand_id
1 'polypeptide(L)'
;MVNIFDTLPRNFFNIFNTADRVVISECICVLYEYIKDDASFASLKENLIYELTKYFSSHLIELEELQSQSPRERAFYVYRRLKECGWLSEEVGENYHVYASFEDYAISIIETLMNLEEDRDIEYSSMVYSIYSQFKNFDIENGHKILDAQYSMTKSLMTKLKNLNTNIKRYIKRLVQDNMKNDLNQILDSLLSDYQLKIVDRAFYNLTTKDHPLKYRNSIISQIQRIQDDQATSETIIGNIMLSKDLTYQEAMDLFYKQTSYIIDAFESILDLINEINRKNEKFVASATNRIMFLMNVKEDIGGKINDIIKEGQECPEVFDQVATISINKYLDQNSLYLPRQIKKVKNMDLILDTQLDEQTRLMAIEKLKQNEKYTKTAIEKNVLQCLDQQETILGSNYYDQNKDLSLFILTWLYGYSQNARYKIEPQENIIKKDHYQFREFIIRRVEDE
;
A
#
# COMPACT_ATOMS: atom_id res chain seq x y z
N MET A 1 31.02 15.49 -3.27
CA MET A 1 29.59 15.15 -3.33
C MET A 1 29.08 15.80 -4.62
N VAL A 2 28.76 15.00 -5.65
CA VAL A 2 28.27 15.52 -6.95
C VAL A 2 26.83 16.01 -6.74
N ASN A 3 26.50 17.22 -7.18
CA ASN A 3 25.15 17.72 -7.09
C ASN A 3 24.32 17.06 -8.19
N ILE A 4 23.10 16.63 -7.90
CA ILE A 4 22.22 16.00 -8.89
C ILE A 4 21.96 16.92 -10.11
N PHE A 5 22.02 18.24 -9.91
CA PHE A 5 21.89 19.25 -10.97
C PHE A 5 23.19 19.53 -11.74
N ASP A 6 24.28 18.85 -11.41
CA ASP A 6 25.46 18.78 -12.28
C ASP A 6 25.22 17.78 -13.42
N THR A 7 24.30 16.81 -13.23
CA THR A 7 23.92 15.79 -14.22
C THR A 7 22.57 16.08 -14.88
N LEU A 8 21.59 16.58 -14.14
CA LEU A 8 20.26 16.89 -14.67
C LEU A 8 20.16 18.34 -15.20
N PRO A 9 19.58 18.56 -16.39
CA PRO A 9 19.28 19.91 -16.88
C PRO A 9 18.41 20.68 -15.89
N ARG A 10 18.67 21.99 -15.71
CA ARG A 10 17.88 22.85 -14.81
C ARG A 10 16.37 22.87 -15.13
N ASN A 11 16.04 22.67 -16.40
CA ASN A 11 14.66 22.69 -16.90
C ASN A 11 14.04 21.29 -17.03
N PHE A 12 14.72 20.24 -16.57
CA PHE A 12 14.30 18.86 -16.79
C PHE A 12 12.87 18.56 -16.32
N PHE A 13 12.51 19.00 -15.12
CA PHE A 13 11.17 18.78 -14.55
C PHE A 13 10.10 19.78 -15.02
N ASN A 14 10.48 20.82 -15.78
CA ASN A 14 9.52 21.83 -16.24
C ASN A 14 8.49 21.24 -17.22
N ILE A 15 8.78 20.08 -17.81
CA ILE A 15 7.86 19.38 -18.71
C ILE A 15 6.54 18.98 -18.03
N PHE A 16 6.53 18.80 -16.71
CA PHE A 16 5.33 18.43 -15.93
C PHE A 16 4.65 19.63 -15.26
N ASN A 17 5.15 20.85 -15.49
CA ASN A 17 4.58 22.07 -14.89
C ASN A 17 3.39 22.64 -15.66
N THR A 18 2.96 21.98 -16.73
CA THR A 18 1.81 22.37 -17.56
C THR A 18 0.54 21.62 -17.12
N ALA A 19 -0.63 22.13 -17.52
CA ALA A 19 -1.90 21.42 -17.33
C ALA A 19 -1.93 20.07 -18.06
N ASP A 20 -1.18 19.96 -19.17
CA ASP A 20 -1.08 18.79 -20.04
C ASP A 20 -0.17 17.67 -19.50
N ARG A 21 0.27 17.74 -18.23
CA ARG A 21 1.24 16.81 -17.64
C ARG A 21 0.91 15.31 -17.81
N VAL A 22 -0.38 14.96 -17.81
CA VAL A 22 -0.85 13.57 -17.97
C VAL A 22 -0.64 13.07 -19.39
N VAL A 23 -0.97 13.91 -20.38
CA VAL A 23 -0.79 13.61 -21.80
C VAL A 23 0.69 13.50 -22.14
N ILE A 24 1.50 14.38 -21.55
CA ILE A 24 2.96 14.36 -21.68
C ILE A 24 3.55 13.08 -21.10
N SER A 25 3.10 12.63 -19.91
CA SER A 25 3.58 11.35 -19.36
C SER A 25 3.23 10.16 -20.26
N GLU A 26 2.02 10.12 -20.81
CA GLU A 26 1.62 9.06 -21.75
C GLU A 26 2.47 9.08 -23.03
N CYS A 27 2.76 10.27 -23.57
CA CYS A 27 3.64 10.42 -24.73
C CYS A 27 5.08 9.94 -24.46
N ILE A 28 5.61 10.20 -23.25
CA ILE A 28 6.92 9.67 -22.83
C ILE A 28 6.87 8.14 -22.81
N CYS A 29 5.80 7.55 -22.27
CA CYS A 29 5.65 6.10 -22.23
C CYS A 29 5.60 5.48 -23.62
N VAL A 30 4.79 6.03 -24.53
CA VAL A 30 4.69 5.57 -25.93
C VAL A 30 6.03 5.62 -26.64
N LEU A 31 6.78 6.73 -26.50
CA LEU A 31 8.10 6.86 -27.11
C LEU A 31 9.11 5.89 -26.52
N TYR A 32 9.08 5.70 -25.20
CA TYR A 32 10.01 4.78 -24.54
C TYR A 32 9.75 3.33 -24.94
N GLU A 33 8.49 2.88 -24.94
CA GLU A 33 8.14 1.53 -25.40
C GLU A 33 8.56 1.28 -26.85
N TYR A 34 8.46 2.30 -27.71
CA TYR A 34 8.90 2.19 -29.11
C TYR A 34 10.42 2.05 -29.24
N ILE A 35 11.20 2.71 -28.39
CA ILE A 35 12.67 2.76 -28.49
C ILE A 35 13.34 1.61 -27.71
N LYS A 36 12.72 1.13 -26.63
CA LYS A 36 13.32 0.20 -25.64
C LYS A 36 13.87 -1.09 -26.24
N ASP A 37 13.25 -1.60 -27.30
CA ASP A 37 13.65 -2.87 -27.94
C ASP A 37 14.75 -2.68 -29.01
N ASP A 38 15.10 -1.44 -29.37
CA ASP A 38 16.15 -1.14 -30.33
C ASP A 38 17.52 -1.13 -29.63
N ALA A 39 18.48 -1.90 -30.15
CA ALA A 39 19.81 -2.04 -29.55
C ALA A 39 20.60 -0.72 -29.48
N SER A 40 20.21 0.26 -30.30
CA SER A 40 20.82 1.60 -30.32
C SER A 40 20.15 2.60 -29.38
N PHE A 41 19.00 2.26 -28.78
CA PHE A 41 18.13 3.20 -28.05
C PHE A 41 17.89 4.52 -28.80
N ALA A 42 17.97 4.49 -30.14
CA ALA A 42 17.89 5.64 -31.01
C ALA A 42 16.97 5.33 -32.20
N SER A 43 16.16 6.30 -32.60
CA SER A 43 15.33 6.16 -33.80
C SER A 43 15.33 7.45 -34.62
N LEU A 44 14.90 7.37 -35.87
CA LEU A 44 14.73 8.55 -36.71
C LEU A 44 13.70 9.49 -36.08
N LYS A 45 14.02 10.78 -36.03
CA LYS A 45 13.11 11.82 -35.54
C LYS A 45 11.71 11.73 -36.17
N GLU A 46 11.65 11.44 -37.47
CA GLU A 46 10.40 11.29 -38.21
C GLU A 46 9.54 10.13 -37.69
N ASN A 47 10.17 9.02 -37.28
CA ASN A 47 9.48 7.86 -36.71
C ASN A 47 8.89 8.19 -35.33
N LEU A 48 9.65 8.90 -34.48
CA LEU A 48 9.15 9.31 -33.16
C LEU A 48 7.97 10.28 -33.28
N ILE A 49 8.04 11.22 -34.21
CA ILE A 49 6.92 12.14 -34.49
C ILE A 49 5.72 11.37 -35.07
N TYR A 50 5.96 10.36 -35.90
CA TYR A 50 4.91 9.51 -36.46
C TYR A 50 4.17 8.73 -35.36
N GLU A 51 4.88 8.09 -34.42
CA GLU A 51 4.26 7.37 -33.31
C GLU A 51 3.46 8.30 -32.38
N LEU A 52 4.00 9.49 -32.06
CA LEU A 52 3.22 10.50 -31.33
C LEU A 52 1.97 10.94 -32.12
N THR A 53 2.09 11.12 -33.44
CA THR A 53 0.95 11.52 -34.28
C THR A 53 -0.13 10.45 -34.27
N LYS A 54 0.25 9.17 -34.27
CA LYS A 54 -0.66 8.03 -34.16
C LYS A 54 -1.38 8.03 -32.80
N TYR A 55 -0.66 8.29 -31.71
CA TYR A 55 -1.26 8.44 -30.36
C TYR A 55 -2.28 9.58 -30.30
N PHE A 56 -1.96 10.77 -30.82
CA PHE A 56 -2.90 11.90 -30.87
C PHE A 56 -4.04 11.72 -31.87
N SER A 57 -3.91 10.79 -32.82
CA SER A 57 -4.99 10.46 -33.76
C SER A 57 -5.99 9.46 -33.15
N SER A 58 -5.53 8.58 -32.24
CA SER A 58 -6.38 7.64 -31.52
C SER A 58 -7.03 8.26 -30.28
N HIS A 59 -6.35 9.21 -29.62
CA HIS A 59 -6.86 9.92 -28.45
C HIS A 59 -7.17 11.37 -28.80
N LEU A 60 -8.45 11.73 -28.76
CA LEU A 60 -8.97 13.08 -29.08
C LEU A 60 -8.67 14.06 -27.93
N ILE A 61 -7.38 14.36 -27.73
CA ILE A 61 -6.87 15.17 -26.62
C ILE A 61 -6.41 16.54 -27.13
N GLU A 62 -6.96 17.62 -26.58
CA GLU A 62 -6.52 18.99 -26.84
C GLU A 62 -5.45 19.40 -25.81
N LEU A 63 -4.38 20.06 -26.26
CA LEU A 63 -3.32 20.58 -25.39
C LEU A 63 -3.62 22.05 -25.09
N GLU A 64 -3.67 22.44 -23.82
CA GLU A 64 -4.09 23.81 -23.42
C GLU A 64 -3.17 24.91 -23.97
N GLU A 65 -1.86 24.63 -24.09
CA GLU A 65 -0.89 25.59 -24.64
C GLU A 65 -0.95 25.72 -26.17
N LEU A 66 -1.75 24.90 -26.86
CA LEU A 66 -1.81 24.83 -28.31
C LEU A 66 -3.23 25.05 -28.84
N GLN A 67 -3.44 26.20 -29.48
CA GLN A 67 -4.72 26.52 -30.14
C GLN A 67 -4.98 25.68 -31.41
N SER A 68 -4.00 24.90 -31.88
CA SER A 68 -4.12 24.14 -33.13
C SER A 68 -4.68 22.72 -32.94
N GLN A 69 -5.47 22.28 -33.92
CA GLN A 69 -6.29 21.07 -33.88
C GLN A 69 -5.61 19.83 -34.50
N SER A 70 -4.47 19.96 -35.20
CA SER A 70 -3.91 18.82 -35.94
C SER A 70 -3.07 17.88 -35.03
N PRO A 71 -3.28 16.55 -35.09
CA PRO A 71 -2.50 15.57 -34.32
C PRO A 71 -0.98 15.68 -34.55
N ARG A 72 -0.57 16.06 -35.77
CA ARG A 72 0.84 16.22 -36.14
C ARG A 72 1.49 17.40 -35.44
N GLU A 73 0.81 18.53 -35.33
CA GLU A 73 1.34 19.71 -34.62
C GLU A 73 1.46 19.46 -33.11
N ARG A 74 0.50 18.70 -32.54
CA ARG A 74 0.57 18.24 -31.14
C ARG A 74 1.78 17.34 -30.90
N ALA A 75 2.03 16.38 -31.80
CA ALA A 75 3.22 15.52 -31.77
C ALA A 75 4.53 16.33 -31.83
N PHE A 76 4.61 17.31 -32.74
CA PHE A 76 5.78 18.19 -32.84
C PHE A 76 6.01 19.03 -31.59
N TYR A 77 4.94 19.53 -30.97
CA TYR A 77 5.04 20.31 -29.74
C TYR A 77 5.60 19.48 -28.58
N VAL A 78 5.06 18.27 -28.37
CA VAL A 78 5.55 17.37 -27.31
C VAL A 78 7.00 16.99 -27.54
N TYR A 79 7.35 16.61 -28.78
CA TYR A 79 8.73 16.29 -29.15
C TYR A 79 9.69 17.46 -28.88
N ARG A 80 9.30 18.68 -29.28
CA ARG A 80 10.10 19.90 -29.05
C ARG A 80 10.28 20.19 -27.56
N ARG A 81 9.23 20.02 -26.76
CA ARG A 81 9.27 20.21 -25.29
C ARG A 81 10.20 19.20 -24.61
N LEU A 82 10.14 17.93 -25.01
CA LEU A 82 11.05 16.89 -24.53
C LEU A 82 12.51 17.26 -24.81
N LYS A 83 12.80 17.76 -26.00
CA LYS A 83 14.14 18.25 -26.36
C LYS A 83 14.54 19.50 -25.55
N GLU A 84 13.68 20.51 -25.45
CA GLU A 84 13.96 21.75 -24.69
C GLU A 84 14.21 21.50 -23.19
N CYS A 85 13.59 20.47 -22.63
CA CYS A 85 13.79 20.05 -21.24
C CYS A 85 14.96 19.07 -21.07
N GLY A 86 15.61 18.65 -22.16
CA GLY A 86 16.76 17.74 -22.13
C GLY A 86 16.39 16.28 -21.82
N TRP A 87 15.21 15.82 -22.25
CA TRP A 87 14.86 14.40 -22.21
C TRP A 87 15.40 13.64 -23.42
N LEU A 88 15.43 14.31 -24.57
CA LEU A 88 15.89 13.77 -25.85
C LEU A 88 17.16 14.48 -26.32
N SER A 89 18.11 13.72 -26.83
CA SER A 89 19.22 14.19 -27.65
C SER A 89 18.93 13.96 -29.13
N GLU A 90 19.53 14.80 -29.99
CA GLU A 90 19.48 14.63 -31.44
C GLU A 90 20.92 14.50 -31.96
N GLU A 91 21.20 13.42 -32.68
CA GLU A 91 22.47 13.17 -33.35
C GLU A 91 22.25 13.15 -34.87
N VAL A 92 23.14 13.82 -35.60
CA VAL A 92 23.10 13.82 -37.07
C VAL A 92 23.99 12.67 -37.55
N GLY A 93 23.37 11.63 -38.10
CA GLY A 93 24.08 10.51 -38.69
C GLY A 93 24.76 10.87 -40.02
N GLU A 94 25.57 9.96 -40.54
CA GLU A 94 26.39 10.16 -41.76
C GLU A 94 25.55 10.52 -43.01
N ASN A 95 24.28 10.10 -43.05
CA ASN A 95 23.36 10.36 -44.17
C ASN A 95 22.54 11.66 -44.01
N TYR A 96 22.94 12.58 -43.12
CA TYR A 96 22.15 13.77 -42.72
C TYR A 96 20.79 13.44 -42.10
N HIS A 97 20.58 12.18 -41.72
CA HIS A 97 19.39 11.76 -40.98
C HIS A 97 19.56 12.11 -39.51
N VAL A 98 18.52 12.71 -38.94
CA VAL A 98 18.49 13.09 -37.52
C VAL A 98 17.94 11.91 -36.73
N TYR A 99 18.81 11.30 -35.95
CA TYR A 99 18.44 10.30 -34.96
C TYR A 99 18.19 11.01 -33.63
N ALA A 100 17.23 10.50 -32.87
CA ALA A 100 16.94 10.98 -31.54
C ALA A 100 16.87 9.79 -30.57
N SER A 101 17.48 9.98 -29.42
CA SER A 101 17.54 9.01 -28.31
C SER A 101 17.18 9.70 -27.01
N PHE A 102 16.77 8.93 -26.01
CA PHE A 102 16.67 9.43 -24.65
C PHE A 102 18.06 9.50 -24.02
N GLU A 103 18.29 10.53 -23.21
CA GLU A 103 19.51 10.65 -22.42
C GLU A 103 19.56 9.58 -21.31
N ASP A 104 20.74 9.10 -20.92
CA ASP A 104 20.91 8.01 -19.93
C ASP A 104 20.19 8.30 -18.59
N TYR A 105 20.26 9.55 -18.14
CA TYR A 105 19.57 9.99 -16.92
C TYR A 105 18.05 10.04 -17.13
N ALA A 106 17.58 10.36 -18.34
CA ALA A 106 16.17 10.40 -18.66
C ALA A 106 15.60 8.98 -18.70
N ILE A 107 16.31 8.03 -19.34
CA ILE A 107 15.95 6.60 -19.33
C ILE A 107 15.78 6.10 -17.90
N SER A 108 16.77 6.33 -17.03
CA SER A 108 16.71 5.91 -15.62
C SER A 108 15.47 6.46 -14.89
N ILE A 109 15.08 7.70 -15.20
CA ILE A 109 13.89 8.34 -14.61
C ILE A 109 12.61 7.78 -15.24
N ILE A 110 12.55 7.58 -16.55
CA ILE A 110 11.40 6.99 -17.26
C ILE A 110 11.13 5.59 -16.71
N GLU A 111 12.16 4.75 -16.61
CA GLU A 111 12.01 3.41 -16.04
C GLU A 111 11.52 3.49 -14.60
N THR A 112 12.02 4.43 -13.80
CA THR A 112 11.53 4.63 -12.44
C THR A 112 10.05 5.02 -12.43
N LEU A 113 9.61 5.90 -13.33
CA LEU A 113 8.21 6.32 -13.45
C LEU A 113 7.31 5.18 -13.93
N MET A 114 7.71 4.43 -14.95
CA MET A 114 6.97 3.25 -15.44
C MET A 114 6.87 2.16 -14.36
N ASN A 115 7.94 1.96 -13.60
CA ASN A 115 7.95 1.05 -12.47
C ASN A 115 7.02 1.48 -11.31
N LEU A 116 6.53 2.73 -11.31
CA LEU A 116 5.48 3.17 -10.38
C LEU A 116 4.07 2.85 -10.91
N GLU A 117 3.89 2.75 -12.23
CA GLU A 117 2.62 2.40 -12.88
C GLU A 117 2.40 0.88 -12.94
N GLU A 118 3.46 0.11 -13.19
CA GLU A 118 3.40 -1.36 -13.09
C GLU A 118 3.22 -1.75 -11.61
N ASP A 119 2.03 -2.28 -11.27
CA ASP A 119 1.76 -2.98 -10.01
C ASP A 119 2.65 -4.23 -9.93
N ARG A 120 3.95 -4.07 -9.70
CA ARG A 120 4.86 -5.21 -9.60
C ARG A 120 4.53 -6.01 -8.36
N ASP A 121 4.34 -7.30 -8.59
CA ASP A 121 4.25 -8.29 -7.54
C ASP A 121 5.43 -8.18 -6.59
N ILE A 122 5.12 -7.86 -5.34
CA ILE A 122 6.17 -7.73 -4.36
C ILE A 122 6.51 -9.13 -3.82
N GLU A 123 7.45 -9.78 -4.49
CA GLU A 123 8.01 -11.04 -4.01
C GLU A 123 9.03 -10.78 -2.89
N TYR A 124 8.58 -10.95 -1.64
CA TYR A 124 9.43 -10.84 -0.44
C TYR A 124 10.06 -12.18 -0.04
N SER A 125 9.33 -13.28 -0.25
CA SER A 125 9.67 -14.62 0.23
C SER A 125 10.92 -15.17 -0.48
N SER A 126 10.98 -15.01 -1.81
CA SER A 126 12.12 -15.40 -2.63
C SER A 126 13.40 -14.65 -2.23
N MET A 127 13.29 -13.38 -1.82
CA MET A 127 14.44 -12.57 -1.41
C MET A 127 15.08 -13.09 -0.12
N VAL A 128 14.28 -13.41 0.90
CA VAL A 128 14.82 -13.89 2.18
C VAL A 128 15.43 -15.28 2.04
N TYR A 129 14.77 -16.18 1.31
CA TYR A 129 15.31 -17.50 1.03
C TYR A 129 16.60 -17.41 0.20
N SER A 130 16.65 -16.53 -0.81
CA SER A 130 17.85 -16.30 -1.61
C SER A 130 19.03 -15.88 -0.73
N ILE A 131 18.84 -14.88 0.14
CA ILE A 131 19.87 -14.43 1.09
C ILE A 131 20.34 -15.57 1.98
N TYR A 132 19.40 -16.33 2.55
CA TYR A 132 19.73 -17.51 3.35
C TYR A 132 20.55 -18.55 2.59
N SER A 133 20.11 -18.93 1.40
CA SER A 133 20.74 -19.98 0.60
C SER A 133 22.18 -19.63 0.22
N GLN A 134 22.43 -18.35 -0.07
CA GLN A 134 23.75 -17.83 -0.45
C GLN A 134 24.70 -17.79 0.75
N PHE A 135 24.23 -17.40 1.93
CA PHE A 135 25.06 -17.46 3.15
C PHE A 135 25.25 -18.89 3.69
N LYS A 136 24.31 -19.80 3.40
CA LYS A 136 24.45 -21.21 3.77
C LYS A 136 25.48 -21.92 2.90
N ASN A 137 25.47 -21.67 1.60
CA ASN A 137 26.39 -22.24 0.62
C ASN A 137 27.46 -21.21 0.25
N PHE A 138 28.06 -20.57 1.26
CA PHE A 138 28.96 -19.45 1.04
C PHE A 138 30.26 -19.91 0.37
N ASP A 139 30.51 -19.38 -0.83
CA ASP A 139 31.76 -19.59 -1.55
C ASP A 139 32.76 -18.48 -1.19
N ILE A 140 33.88 -18.89 -0.60
CA ILE A 140 34.92 -17.97 -0.11
C ILE A 140 35.61 -17.26 -1.28
N GLU A 141 35.84 -17.95 -2.42
CA GLU A 141 36.53 -17.36 -3.57
C GLU A 141 35.72 -16.20 -4.18
N ASN A 142 34.39 -16.39 -4.26
CA ASN A 142 33.47 -15.35 -4.74
C ASN A 142 32.79 -14.55 -3.62
N GLY A 143 33.31 -14.61 -2.39
CA GLY A 143 32.67 -14.05 -1.21
C GLY A 143 32.37 -12.55 -1.31
N HIS A 144 33.25 -11.78 -1.96
CA HIS A 144 33.05 -10.34 -2.21
C HIS A 144 31.82 -10.05 -3.08
N LYS A 145 31.58 -10.83 -4.14
CA LYS A 145 30.41 -10.70 -5.01
C LYS A 145 29.13 -11.12 -4.29
N ILE A 146 29.20 -12.21 -3.51
CA ILE A 146 28.07 -12.67 -2.71
C ILE A 146 27.67 -11.59 -1.71
N LEU A 147 28.63 -10.99 -0.99
CA LEU A 147 28.36 -9.91 -0.05
C LEU A 147 27.75 -8.67 -0.72
N ASP A 148 28.29 -8.21 -1.84
CA ASP A 148 27.74 -7.07 -2.59
C ASP A 148 26.29 -7.33 -3.04
N ALA A 149 26.03 -8.53 -3.57
CA ALA A 149 24.70 -8.95 -4.01
C ALA A 149 23.72 -9.05 -2.83
N GLN A 150 24.11 -9.72 -1.75
CA GLN A 150 23.25 -9.89 -0.57
C GLN A 150 23.02 -8.57 0.16
N TYR A 151 24.02 -7.69 0.26
CA TYR A 151 23.86 -6.34 0.80
C TYR A 151 22.81 -5.54 0.02
N SER A 152 22.89 -5.56 -1.32
CA SER A 152 21.93 -4.88 -2.19
C SER A 152 20.53 -5.48 -2.08
N MET A 153 20.44 -6.82 -2.02
CA MET A 153 19.18 -7.55 -1.83
C MET A 153 18.53 -7.22 -0.48
N THR A 154 19.31 -7.20 0.61
CA THR A 154 18.83 -6.83 1.95
C THR A 154 18.35 -5.39 1.98
N LYS A 155 19.07 -4.45 1.35
CA LYS A 155 18.63 -3.05 1.25
C LYS A 155 17.31 -2.91 0.48
N SER A 156 17.17 -3.65 -0.62
CA SER A 156 15.93 -3.72 -1.40
C SER A 156 14.78 -4.27 -0.56
N LEU A 157 14.98 -5.40 0.12
CA LEU A 157 14.02 -6.01 1.04
C LEU A 157 13.55 -5.02 2.12
N MET A 158 14.49 -4.37 2.82
CA MET A 158 14.15 -3.40 3.87
C MET A 158 13.40 -2.18 3.32
N THR A 159 13.76 -1.71 2.13
CA THR A 159 13.07 -0.60 1.46
C THR A 159 11.64 -1.00 1.10
N LYS A 160 11.44 -2.19 0.52
CA LYS A 160 10.12 -2.72 0.18
C LYS A 160 9.23 -2.84 1.43
N LEU A 161 9.76 -3.40 2.52
CA LEU A 161 9.03 -3.52 3.78
C LEU A 161 8.68 -2.15 4.41
N LYS A 162 9.60 -1.17 4.37
CA LYS A 162 9.32 0.22 4.80
C LYS A 162 8.26 0.90 3.92
N ASN A 163 8.29 0.65 2.62
CA ASN A 163 7.28 1.14 1.68
C ASN A 163 5.91 0.53 1.99
N LEU A 164 5.82 -0.76 2.31
CA LEU A 164 4.59 -1.42 2.76
C LEU A 164 4.03 -0.72 4.01
N ASN A 165 4.87 -0.51 5.02
CA ASN A 165 4.50 0.19 6.26
C ASN A 165 3.94 1.61 6.00
N THR A 166 4.55 2.33 5.05
CA THR A 166 4.13 3.69 4.67
C THR A 166 2.86 3.69 3.83
N ASN A 167 2.71 2.70 2.93
CA ASN A 167 1.53 2.55 2.09
C ASN A 167 0.29 2.28 2.94
N ILE A 168 0.36 1.37 3.92
CA ILE A 168 -0.75 1.12 4.87
C ILE A 168 -1.17 2.42 5.57
N LYS A 169 -0.20 3.23 6.02
CA LYS A 169 -0.48 4.55 6.62
C LYS A 169 -1.21 5.49 5.65
N ARG A 170 -0.84 5.50 4.36
CA ARG A 170 -1.52 6.30 3.32
C ARG A 170 -2.97 5.85 3.14
N TYR A 171 -3.23 4.54 3.10
CA TYR A 171 -4.58 4.00 3.00
C TYR A 171 -5.44 4.30 4.23
N ILE A 172 -4.90 4.15 5.46
CA ILE A 172 -5.57 4.60 6.70
C ILE A 172 -5.98 6.07 6.57
N LYS A 173 -5.08 6.93 6.07
CA LYS A 173 -5.37 8.36 5.92
C LYS A 173 -6.45 8.61 4.87
N ARG A 174 -6.42 7.92 3.72
CA ARG A 174 -7.44 8.05 2.66
C ARG A 174 -8.84 7.64 3.15
N LEU A 175 -8.95 6.56 3.92
CA LEU A 175 -10.23 6.15 4.52
C LEU A 175 -10.82 7.18 5.47
N VAL A 176 -9.96 7.94 6.15
CA VAL A 176 -10.35 8.95 7.14
C VAL A 176 -10.55 10.34 6.51
N GLN A 177 -10.13 10.55 5.26
CA GLN A 177 -10.24 11.84 4.57
C GLN A 177 -11.68 12.14 4.13
N ASP A 178 -12.03 13.43 4.26
CA ASP A 178 -13.38 13.98 4.14
C ASP A 178 -14.07 13.78 2.78
N ASN A 179 -13.37 13.36 1.73
CA ASN A 179 -13.95 13.22 0.39
C ASN A 179 -14.66 11.87 0.18
N MET A 180 -14.41 10.87 1.03
CA MET A 180 -15.10 9.57 1.03
C MET A 180 -16.32 9.59 1.98
N LYS A 181 -17.00 10.75 2.08
CA LYS A 181 -17.96 11.00 3.16
C LYS A 181 -19.22 10.14 3.04
N ASN A 182 -19.71 9.87 1.82
CA ASN A 182 -21.10 9.42 1.62
C ASN A 182 -21.30 8.20 0.71
N ASP A 183 -20.27 7.64 0.07
CA ASP A 183 -20.44 6.53 -0.88
C ASP A 183 -19.82 5.22 -0.38
N LEU A 184 -20.69 4.30 0.06
CA LEU A 184 -20.30 2.96 0.51
C LEU A 184 -19.60 2.18 -0.61
N ASN A 185 -20.00 2.36 -1.87
CA ASN A 185 -19.42 1.62 -3.00
C ASN A 185 -17.98 2.04 -3.24
N GLN A 186 -17.67 3.35 -3.17
CA GLN A 186 -16.28 3.83 -3.33
C GLN A 186 -15.37 3.36 -2.20
N ILE A 187 -15.88 3.31 -0.96
CA ILE A 187 -15.13 2.78 0.18
C ILE A 187 -14.89 1.28 0.00
N LEU A 188 -15.91 0.54 -0.44
CA LEU A 188 -15.79 -0.88 -0.72
C LEU A 188 -14.83 -1.14 -1.88
N ASP A 189 -14.86 -0.39 -2.99
CA ASP A 189 -13.91 -0.56 -4.09
C ASP A 189 -12.47 -0.27 -3.64
N SER A 190 -12.26 0.80 -2.88
CA SER A 190 -10.94 1.15 -2.34
C SER A 190 -10.42 0.14 -1.31
N LEU A 191 -11.30 -0.49 -0.54
CA LEU A 191 -10.95 -1.54 0.43
C LEU A 191 -10.73 -2.89 -0.26
N LEU A 192 -11.75 -3.35 -0.97
CA LEU A 192 -11.86 -4.69 -1.53
C LEU A 192 -10.90 -4.90 -2.70
N SER A 193 -10.78 -3.91 -3.59
CA SER A 193 -9.98 -4.03 -4.82
C SER A 193 -8.58 -3.44 -4.64
N ASP A 194 -8.44 -2.20 -4.19
CA ASP A 194 -7.14 -1.52 -4.20
C ASP A 194 -6.22 -1.90 -3.05
N TYR A 195 -6.75 -2.02 -1.82
CA TYR A 195 -5.92 -2.35 -0.66
C TYR A 195 -5.59 -3.84 -0.59
N GLN A 196 -6.58 -4.72 -0.77
CA GLN A 196 -6.36 -6.15 -0.53
C GLN A 196 -5.59 -6.89 -1.62
N LEU A 197 -5.86 -6.62 -2.90
CA LEU A 197 -5.08 -7.22 -4.00
C LEU A 197 -3.62 -6.76 -4.00
N LYS A 198 -3.38 -5.47 -3.73
CA LYS A 198 -2.04 -4.85 -3.85
C LYS A 198 -1.17 -4.97 -2.61
N ILE A 199 -1.76 -5.00 -1.41
CA ILE A 199 -1.00 -4.97 -0.14
C ILE A 199 -1.10 -6.29 0.64
N VAL A 200 -2.28 -6.91 0.72
CA VAL A 200 -2.52 -7.99 1.70
C VAL A 200 -2.30 -9.37 1.09
N ASP A 201 -2.89 -9.66 -0.08
CA ASP A 201 -2.95 -11.02 -0.63
C ASP A 201 -1.57 -11.63 -0.96
N ARG A 202 -0.60 -10.84 -1.44
CA ARG A 202 0.72 -11.37 -1.86
C ARG A 202 1.87 -11.06 -0.90
N ALA A 203 1.88 -9.89 -0.28
CA ALA A 203 2.96 -9.48 0.61
C ALA A 203 2.88 -10.17 1.98
N PHE A 204 1.70 -10.15 2.63
CA PHE A 204 1.54 -10.68 3.98
C PHE A 204 1.43 -12.20 4.00
N TYR A 205 0.71 -12.81 3.06
CA TYR A 205 0.60 -14.27 3.00
C TYR A 205 1.99 -14.92 2.91
N ASN A 206 2.88 -14.40 2.06
CA ASN A 206 4.24 -14.88 1.91
C ASN A 206 5.12 -14.64 3.15
N LEU A 207 4.96 -13.48 3.81
CA LEU A 207 5.71 -13.16 5.03
C LEU A 207 5.27 -13.99 6.25
N THR A 208 4.04 -14.50 6.26
CA THR A 208 3.41 -15.15 7.43
C THR A 208 3.20 -16.66 7.30
N THR A 209 3.24 -17.24 6.09
CA THR A 209 2.94 -18.67 5.88
C THR A 209 4.17 -19.49 5.44
N LYS A 210 4.61 -19.41 4.17
CA LYS A 210 5.57 -20.39 3.60
C LYS A 210 7.06 -20.08 3.84
N ASP A 211 7.50 -18.84 3.70
CA ASP A 211 8.91 -18.44 3.89
C ASP A 211 9.03 -17.34 4.94
N HIS A 212 8.54 -17.64 6.13
CA HIS A 212 8.61 -16.69 7.22
C HIS A 212 10.07 -16.27 7.46
N PRO A 213 10.41 -14.96 7.42
CA PRO A 213 11.79 -14.50 7.58
C PRO A 213 12.47 -14.93 8.90
N LEU A 214 11.67 -15.29 9.90
CA LEU A 214 12.11 -15.80 11.20
C LEU A 214 12.81 -17.16 11.12
N LYS A 215 12.42 -18.01 10.17
CA LYS A 215 13.03 -19.34 9.99
C LYS A 215 14.51 -19.24 9.64
N TYR A 216 14.87 -18.20 8.88
CA TYR A 216 16.20 -18.06 8.31
C TYR A 216 17.08 -17.05 9.06
N ARG A 217 16.48 -16.10 9.80
CA ARG A 217 17.18 -15.03 10.53
C ARG A 217 18.39 -15.53 11.31
N ASN A 218 18.19 -16.47 12.24
CA ASN A 218 19.26 -16.92 13.13
C ASN A 218 20.38 -17.59 12.33
N SER A 219 20.03 -18.36 11.30
CA SER A 219 21.05 -18.97 10.45
C SER A 219 21.81 -17.95 9.63
N ILE A 220 21.18 -16.90 9.10
CA ILE A 220 21.85 -15.84 8.34
C ILE A 220 22.84 -15.12 9.27
N ILE A 221 22.38 -14.68 10.44
CA ILE A 221 23.21 -13.97 11.43
C ILE A 221 24.40 -14.84 11.85
N SER A 222 24.15 -16.11 12.21
CA SER A 222 25.24 -17.01 12.64
C SER A 222 26.25 -17.30 11.54
N GLN A 223 25.84 -17.40 10.26
CA GLN A 223 26.79 -17.61 9.17
C GLN A 223 27.64 -16.36 8.91
N ILE A 224 27.04 -15.16 8.95
CA ILE A 224 27.78 -13.91 8.78
C ILE A 224 28.77 -13.71 9.95
N GLN A 225 28.35 -13.98 11.18
CA GLN A 225 29.23 -13.93 12.35
C GLN A 225 30.39 -14.91 12.20
N ARG A 226 30.13 -16.15 11.75
CA ARG A 226 31.20 -17.12 11.47
C ARG A 226 32.20 -16.63 10.42
N ILE A 227 31.73 -15.94 9.38
CA ILE A 227 32.59 -15.33 8.34
C ILE A 227 33.42 -14.18 8.91
N GLN A 228 32.87 -13.39 9.84
CA GLN A 228 33.57 -12.30 10.52
C GLN A 228 34.61 -12.83 11.54
N ASP A 229 34.28 -13.89 12.27
CA ASP A 229 35.12 -14.46 13.34
C ASP A 229 36.31 -15.26 12.78
N ASP A 230 36.16 -15.85 11.59
CA ASP A 230 37.25 -16.56 10.91
C ASP A 230 38.18 -15.57 10.21
N GLN A 231 39.34 -15.33 10.83
CA GLN A 231 40.35 -14.39 10.33
C GLN A 231 40.85 -14.75 8.92
N ALA A 232 41.02 -16.04 8.60
CA ALA A 232 41.52 -16.44 7.27
C ALA A 232 40.49 -16.14 6.17
N THR A 233 39.21 -16.42 6.44
CA THR A 233 38.11 -16.17 5.50
C THR A 233 37.88 -14.67 5.32
N SER A 234 37.84 -13.90 6.41
CA SER A 234 37.66 -12.44 6.35
C SER A 234 38.81 -11.74 5.61
N GLU A 235 40.06 -12.10 5.88
CA GLU A 235 41.23 -11.55 5.16
C GLU A 235 41.18 -11.88 3.66
N THR A 236 40.77 -13.09 3.29
CA THR A 236 40.61 -13.50 1.88
C THR A 236 39.55 -12.64 1.17
N ILE A 237 38.41 -12.41 1.82
CA ILE A 237 37.33 -11.59 1.26
C ILE A 237 37.76 -10.13 1.14
N ILE A 238 38.40 -9.56 2.17
CA ILE A 238 38.92 -8.19 2.17
C ILE A 238 39.95 -8.01 1.05
N GLY A 239 40.85 -8.97 0.87
CA GLY A 239 41.81 -8.99 -0.23
C GLY A 239 41.12 -9.00 -1.61
N ASN A 240 40.06 -9.79 -1.77
CA ASN A 240 39.27 -9.83 -3.00
C ASN A 240 38.50 -8.52 -3.25
N ILE A 241 37.99 -7.85 -2.21
CA ILE A 241 37.36 -6.52 -2.31
C ILE A 241 38.39 -5.48 -2.75
N MET A 242 39.58 -5.52 -2.16
CA MET A 242 40.69 -4.63 -2.49
C MET A 242 41.06 -4.71 -3.97
N LEU A 243 41.23 -5.94 -4.49
CA LEU A 243 41.57 -6.19 -5.90
C LEU A 243 40.43 -5.83 -6.86
N SER A 244 39.18 -6.08 -6.50
CA SER A 244 38.03 -5.85 -7.40
C SER A 244 37.61 -4.39 -7.51
N LYS A 245 37.81 -3.59 -6.45
CA LYS A 245 37.36 -2.19 -6.39
C LYS A 245 38.49 -1.15 -6.36
N ASP A 246 39.74 -1.60 -6.47
CA ASP A 246 40.95 -0.76 -6.43
C ASP A 246 40.97 0.17 -5.20
N LEU A 247 40.71 -0.42 -4.03
CA LEU A 247 40.63 0.27 -2.75
C LEU A 247 41.89 0.01 -1.90
N THR A 248 42.14 0.84 -0.90
CA THR A 248 43.13 0.51 0.13
C THR A 248 42.62 -0.62 1.03
N TYR A 249 43.54 -1.35 1.68
CA TYR A 249 43.17 -2.41 2.64
C TYR A 249 42.19 -1.91 3.71
N GLN A 250 42.41 -0.71 4.23
CA GLN A 250 41.58 -0.12 5.27
C GLN A 250 40.17 0.21 4.76
N GLU A 251 40.04 0.74 3.55
CA GLU A 251 38.74 1.00 2.92
C GLU A 251 37.98 -0.30 2.59
N ALA A 252 38.69 -1.33 2.13
CA ALA A 252 38.11 -2.65 1.87
C ALA A 252 37.62 -3.33 3.16
N MET A 253 38.39 -3.21 4.25
CA MET A 253 38.02 -3.70 5.58
C MET A 253 36.78 -2.97 6.10
N ASP A 254 36.76 -1.63 6.04
CA ASP A 254 35.61 -0.84 6.45
C ASP A 254 34.35 -1.21 5.64
N LEU A 255 34.49 -1.43 4.34
CA LEU A 255 33.39 -1.84 3.47
C LEU A 255 32.84 -3.22 3.84
N PHE A 256 33.72 -4.19 4.09
CA PHE A 256 33.34 -5.54 4.54
C PHE A 256 32.54 -5.50 5.84
N TYR A 257 33.04 -4.81 6.88
CA TYR A 257 32.34 -4.72 8.16
C TYR A 257 31.03 -3.92 8.06
N LYS A 258 31.01 -2.86 7.26
CA LYS A 258 29.80 -2.08 7.01
C LYS A 258 28.70 -2.91 6.35
N GLN A 259 29.04 -3.71 5.35
CA GLN A 259 28.07 -4.55 4.64
C GLN A 259 27.53 -5.66 5.53
N THR A 260 28.41 -6.38 6.21
CA THR A 260 28.04 -7.48 7.10
C THR A 260 27.24 -7.00 8.31
N SER A 261 27.65 -5.91 8.96
CA SER A 261 26.89 -5.28 10.06
C SER A 261 25.51 -4.85 9.60
N TYR A 262 25.39 -4.18 8.44
CA TYR A 262 24.09 -3.75 7.93
C TYR A 262 23.13 -4.93 7.70
N ILE A 263 23.64 -6.05 7.18
CA ILE A 263 22.81 -7.24 6.95
C ILE A 263 22.33 -7.81 8.30
N ILE A 264 23.22 -7.91 9.28
CA ILE A 264 22.86 -8.36 10.64
C ILE A 264 21.78 -7.42 11.23
N ASP A 265 22.04 -6.11 11.30
CA ASP A 265 21.11 -5.11 11.85
C ASP A 265 19.74 -5.14 11.16
N ALA A 266 19.73 -5.35 9.83
CA ALA A 266 18.50 -5.47 9.05
C ALA A 266 17.69 -6.70 9.46
N PHE A 267 18.33 -7.87 9.59
CA PHE A 267 17.66 -9.10 10.04
C PHE A 267 17.34 -9.11 11.54
N GLU A 268 18.00 -8.30 12.35
CA GLU A 268 17.60 -8.07 13.73
C GLU A 268 16.33 -7.24 13.82
N SER A 269 16.28 -6.11 13.09
CA SER A 269 15.15 -5.18 13.09
C SER A 269 13.94 -5.62 12.25
N ILE A 270 14.09 -6.65 11.41
CA ILE A 270 13.00 -7.12 10.53
C ILE A 270 11.76 -7.55 11.31
N LEU A 271 11.93 -8.10 12.53
CA LEU A 271 10.84 -8.57 13.37
C LEU A 271 9.99 -7.40 13.89
N ASP A 272 10.65 -6.37 14.40
CA ASP A 272 9.97 -5.17 14.90
C ASP A 272 9.19 -4.50 13.78
N LEU A 273 9.78 -4.47 12.58
CA LEU A 273 9.16 -3.87 11.42
C LEU A 273 7.94 -4.67 10.92
N ILE A 274 8.02 -6.02 10.89
CA ILE A 274 6.87 -6.89 10.57
C ILE A 274 5.76 -6.70 11.62
N ASN A 275 6.09 -6.65 12.90
CA ASN A 275 5.12 -6.43 13.97
C ASN A 275 4.46 -5.06 13.90
N GLU A 276 5.23 -4.01 13.56
CA GLU A 276 4.69 -2.67 13.35
C GLU A 276 3.70 -2.65 12.18
N ILE A 277 4.05 -3.31 11.07
CA ILE A 277 3.20 -3.47 9.89
C ILE A 277 1.90 -4.20 10.27
N ASN A 278 1.98 -5.31 10.99
CA ASN A 278 0.83 -6.08 11.47
C ASN A 278 -0.09 -5.21 12.34
N ARG A 279 0.46 -4.51 13.33
CA ARG A 279 -0.30 -3.64 14.22
C ARG A 279 -1.03 -2.51 13.48
N LYS A 280 -0.39 -1.94 12.45
CA LYS A 280 -1.03 -0.93 11.59
C LYS A 280 -2.11 -1.54 10.70
N ASN A 281 -1.89 -2.73 10.17
CA ASN A 281 -2.91 -3.45 9.40
C ASN A 281 -4.15 -3.74 10.24
N GLU A 282 -3.98 -4.24 11.46
CA GLU A 282 -5.11 -4.45 12.39
C GLU A 282 -5.86 -3.15 12.67
N LYS A 283 -5.13 -2.05 12.89
CA LYS A 283 -5.74 -0.73 13.08
C LYS A 283 -6.50 -0.26 11.84
N PHE A 284 -5.97 -0.52 10.64
CA PHE A 284 -6.63 -0.23 9.37
C PHE A 284 -7.93 -1.02 9.26
N VAL A 285 -7.89 -2.35 9.44
CA VAL A 285 -9.07 -3.23 9.38
C VAL A 285 -10.12 -2.79 10.40
N ALA A 286 -9.72 -2.50 11.65
CA ALA A 286 -10.65 -2.01 12.67
C ALA A 286 -11.28 -0.66 12.28
N SER A 287 -10.51 0.25 11.68
CA SER A 287 -11.01 1.56 11.24
C SER A 287 -11.97 1.42 10.05
N ALA A 288 -11.64 0.57 9.08
CA ALA A 288 -12.49 0.25 7.94
C ALA A 288 -13.81 -0.39 8.38
N THR A 289 -13.75 -1.38 9.29
CA THR A 289 -14.92 -2.01 9.90
C THR A 289 -15.82 -0.99 10.58
N ASN A 290 -15.27 -0.13 11.44
CA ASN A 290 -16.06 0.90 12.13
C ASN A 290 -16.69 1.89 11.14
N ARG A 291 -15.99 2.22 10.04
CA ARG A 291 -16.50 3.10 8.99
C ARG A 291 -17.64 2.46 8.20
N ILE A 292 -17.52 1.18 7.85
CA ILE A 292 -18.59 0.41 7.19
C ILE A 292 -19.81 0.32 8.11
N MET A 293 -19.61 -0.02 9.38
CA MET A 293 -20.69 -0.03 10.39
C MET A 293 -21.39 1.34 10.52
N PHE A 294 -20.63 2.44 10.49
CA PHE A 294 -21.16 3.80 10.51
C PHE A 294 -22.01 4.11 9.27
N LEU A 295 -21.53 3.78 8.07
CA LEU A 295 -22.26 4.08 6.83
C LEU A 295 -23.51 3.23 6.69
N MET A 296 -23.43 1.95 7.02
CA MET A 296 -24.53 1.01 6.90
C MET A 296 -25.62 1.18 7.97
N ASN A 297 -25.45 2.08 8.96
CA ASN A 297 -26.42 2.30 10.04
C ASN A 297 -26.93 1.01 10.70
N VAL A 298 -26.06 0.00 10.82
CA VAL A 298 -26.47 -1.34 11.25
C VAL A 298 -26.94 -1.37 12.72
N LYS A 299 -26.62 -0.33 13.48
CA LYS A 299 -27.02 -0.23 14.88
C LYS A 299 -28.26 0.65 15.00
N GLU A 300 -29.41 0.08 15.37
CA GLU A 300 -30.58 0.86 15.83
C GLU A 300 -30.42 1.35 17.30
N ASP A 301 -29.20 1.51 17.77
CA ASP A 301 -28.91 1.95 19.13
C ASP A 301 -28.75 3.48 19.20
N ILE A 302 -28.48 4.01 20.41
CA ILE A 302 -28.22 5.44 20.60
C ILE A 302 -27.05 5.92 19.73
N GLY A 303 -26.06 5.06 19.47
CA GLY A 303 -24.95 5.35 18.56
C GLY A 303 -25.39 5.49 17.11
N GLY A 304 -26.33 4.65 16.65
CA GLY A 304 -26.99 4.79 15.36
C GLY A 304 -27.78 6.09 15.23
N LYS A 305 -28.60 6.42 16.24
CA LYS A 305 -29.34 7.69 16.26
C LYS A 305 -28.41 8.91 16.27
N ILE A 306 -27.30 8.83 17.02
CA ILE A 306 -26.26 9.87 16.99
C ILE A 306 -25.62 9.95 15.61
N ASN A 307 -25.36 8.82 14.95
CA ASN A 307 -24.83 8.79 13.59
C ASN A 307 -25.82 9.38 12.58
N ASP A 308 -27.12 9.09 12.68
CA ASP A 308 -28.17 9.68 11.86
C ASP A 308 -28.20 11.18 12.03
N ILE A 309 -28.17 11.64 13.28
CA ILE A 309 -28.11 13.08 13.62
C ILE A 309 -26.85 13.72 13.02
N ILE A 310 -25.67 13.07 13.11
CA ILE A 310 -24.42 13.57 12.53
C ILE A 310 -24.48 13.60 10.99
N LYS A 311 -25.08 12.59 10.35
CA LYS A 311 -25.25 12.53 8.89
C LYS A 311 -26.17 13.63 8.39
N GLU A 312 -27.34 13.77 9.00
CA GLU A 312 -28.29 14.86 8.75
C GLU A 312 -27.64 16.24 9.02
N GLY A 313 -26.76 16.31 10.02
CA GLY A 313 -25.97 17.50 10.32
C GLY A 313 -24.94 17.89 9.27
N GLN A 314 -24.41 16.92 8.50
CA GLN A 314 -23.53 17.21 7.37
C GLN A 314 -24.30 17.76 6.16
N GLU A 315 -25.55 17.31 5.97
CA GLU A 315 -26.40 17.80 4.88
C GLU A 315 -27.06 19.15 5.20
N CYS A 316 -27.36 19.42 6.47
CA CYS A 316 -27.94 20.68 6.96
C CYS A 316 -27.09 21.35 8.06
N PRO A 317 -25.95 21.99 7.71
CA PRO A 317 -25.02 22.58 8.69
C PRO A 317 -25.66 23.64 9.59
N GLU A 318 -26.56 24.44 9.02
CA GLU A 318 -27.21 25.57 9.72
C GLU A 318 -28.15 25.14 10.84
N VAL A 319 -28.81 23.99 10.70
CA VAL A 319 -29.69 23.41 11.73
C VAL A 319 -28.85 22.66 12.77
N PHE A 320 -27.77 22.02 12.34
CA PHE A 320 -26.88 21.30 13.23
C PHE A 320 -26.17 22.22 14.22
N ASP A 321 -25.73 23.39 13.78
CA ASP A 321 -25.11 24.42 14.66
C ASP A 321 -26.08 24.93 15.74
N GLN A 322 -27.40 24.87 15.49
CA GLN A 322 -28.42 25.29 16.46
C GLN A 322 -28.76 24.20 17.48
N VAL A 323 -28.67 22.92 17.09
CA VAL A 323 -29.09 21.77 17.91
C VAL A 323 -27.92 21.11 18.64
N ALA A 324 -26.74 21.09 18.03
CA ALA A 324 -25.55 20.42 18.54
C ALA A 324 -24.46 21.44 18.89
N THR A 325 -24.40 21.86 20.16
CA THR A 325 -23.29 22.69 20.66
C THR A 325 -22.06 21.80 20.90
N ILE A 326 -21.41 21.36 19.81
CA ILE A 326 -20.17 20.59 19.91
C ILE A 326 -19.03 21.57 20.20
N SER A 327 -18.75 21.79 21.47
CA SER A 327 -17.62 22.60 21.90
C SER A 327 -16.32 21.83 21.72
N ILE A 328 -15.51 22.22 20.73
CA ILE A 328 -14.15 21.73 20.54
C ILE A 328 -13.26 22.42 21.58
N ASN A 329 -12.98 21.75 22.69
CA ASN A 329 -12.07 22.27 23.71
C ASN A 329 -10.61 22.17 23.22
N LYS A 330 -10.09 23.26 22.64
CA LYS A 330 -8.71 23.35 22.13
C LYS A 330 -7.67 23.70 23.18
N TYR A 331 -8.09 24.16 24.36
CA TYR A 331 -7.18 24.62 25.42
C TYR A 331 -7.58 23.98 26.74
N LEU A 332 -6.59 23.36 27.40
CA LEU A 332 -6.69 22.95 28.79
C LEU A 332 -6.26 24.13 29.65
N ASP A 333 -7.18 24.68 30.42
CA ASP A 333 -6.92 25.74 31.39
C ASP A 333 -7.08 25.22 32.83
N GLN A 334 -6.83 26.07 33.83
CA GLN A 334 -7.03 25.69 35.24
C GLN A 334 -8.49 25.34 35.58
N ASN A 335 -9.47 25.79 34.78
CA ASN A 335 -10.88 25.42 34.94
C ASN A 335 -11.21 24.05 34.35
N SER A 336 -10.30 23.47 33.57
CA SER A 336 -10.40 22.13 33.00
C SER A 336 -9.99 21.03 34.00
N LEU A 337 -9.43 21.41 35.16
CA LEU A 337 -9.13 20.49 36.25
C LEU A 337 -10.44 19.97 36.86
N TYR A 338 -10.48 18.67 37.15
CA TYR A 338 -11.63 18.03 37.79
C TYR A 338 -11.94 18.71 39.12
N LEU A 339 -13.01 19.50 39.15
CA LEU A 339 -13.54 20.07 40.38
C LEU A 339 -14.13 18.94 41.23
N PRO A 340 -13.79 18.84 42.52
CA PRO A 340 -14.40 17.85 43.40
C PRO A 340 -15.92 18.02 43.38
N ARG A 341 -16.66 16.91 43.33
CA ARG A 341 -18.13 16.89 43.26
C ARG A 341 -18.71 17.78 44.35
N GLN A 342 -19.22 18.95 43.99
CA GLN A 342 -20.07 19.72 44.88
C GLN A 342 -21.39 18.96 45.02
N ILE A 343 -21.77 18.66 46.26
CA ILE A 343 -23.07 18.09 46.56
C ILE A 343 -24.11 19.11 46.09
N LYS A 344 -24.78 18.83 44.98
CA LYS A 344 -25.89 19.65 44.50
C LYS A 344 -26.92 19.70 45.63
N LYS A 345 -27.25 20.90 46.12
CA LYS A 345 -28.48 21.09 46.89
C LYS A 345 -29.60 20.52 46.05
N VAL A 346 -30.32 19.55 46.61
CA VAL A 346 -31.45 18.89 45.94
C VAL A 346 -32.42 19.98 45.53
N LYS A 347 -32.43 20.31 44.23
CA LYS A 347 -33.58 20.99 43.64
C LYS A 347 -34.69 19.96 43.72
N ASN A 348 -35.80 20.32 44.36
CA ASN A 348 -37.05 19.60 44.18
C ASN A 348 -37.42 19.73 42.71
N MET A 349 -36.90 18.82 41.89
CA MET A 349 -37.49 18.54 40.59
C MET A 349 -38.75 17.74 40.90
N ASP A 350 -39.87 18.14 40.31
CA ASP A 350 -41.00 17.24 40.22
C ASP A 350 -40.46 15.93 39.63
N LEU A 351 -40.57 14.86 40.41
CA LEU A 351 -40.23 13.53 39.96
C LEU A 351 -41.07 13.30 38.71
N ILE A 352 -40.42 13.31 37.54
CA ILE A 352 -40.93 12.56 36.41
C ILE A 352 -41.00 11.14 36.96
N LEU A 353 -42.21 10.70 37.31
CA LEU A 353 -42.47 9.30 37.62
C LEU A 353 -41.90 8.54 36.44
N ASP A 354 -40.81 7.82 36.66
CA ASP A 354 -40.29 6.86 35.70
C ASP A 354 -41.49 6.00 35.30
N THR A 355 -41.98 6.20 34.08
CA THR A 355 -42.92 5.26 33.49
C THR A 355 -42.20 3.94 33.58
N GLN A 356 -42.73 2.99 34.37
CA GLN A 356 -42.17 1.65 34.42
C GLN A 356 -42.11 1.16 32.98
N LEU A 357 -40.88 1.06 32.46
CA LEU A 357 -40.64 0.56 31.12
C LEU A 357 -41.30 -0.82 31.06
N ASP A 358 -42.31 -0.94 30.20
CA ASP A 358 -42.98 -2.20 29.93
C ASP A 358 -41.93 -3.29 29.71
N GLU A 359 -42.08 -4.45 30.36
CA GLU A 359 -41.09 -5.54 30.31
C GLU A 359 -40.78 -5.94 28.87
N GLN A 360 -41.74 -5.78 27.96
CA GLN A 360 -41.56 -5.98 26.52
C GLN A 360 -40.57 -5.00 25.89
N THR A 361 -40.63 -3.71 26.26
CA THR A 361 -39.71 -2.68 25.76
C THR A 361 -38.28 -2.93 26.25
N ARG A 362 -38.14 -3.43 27.49
CA ARG A 362 -36.85 -3.81 28.08
C ARG A 362 -36.27 -5.05 27.41
N LEU A 363 -37.08 -6.06 27.12
CA LEU A 363 -36.66 -7.25 26.38
C LEU A 363 -36.26 -6.91 24.93
N MET A 364 -37.01 -6.04 24.25
CA MET A 364 -36.65 -5.53 22.93
C MET A 364 -35.33 -4.75 22.94
N ALA A 365 -35.09 -3.91 23.96
CA ALA A 365 -33.81 -3.19 24.10
C ALA A 365 -32.62 -4.15 24.36
N ILE A 366 -32.84 -5.21 25.14
CA ILE A 366 -31.83 -6.26 25.38
C ILE A 366 -31.58 -7.08 24.11
N GLU A 367 -32.60 -7.41 23.33
CA GLU A 367 -32.44 -8.05 22.02
C GLU A 367 -31.69 -7.16 21.02
N LYS A 368 -31.97 -5.85 21.00
CA LYS A 368 -31.23 -4.87 20.19
C LYS A 368 -29.75 -4.77 20.59
N LEU A 369 -29.44 -4.80 21.89
CA LEU A 369 -28.06 -4.84 22.37
C LEU A 369 -27.35 -6.15 21.98
N LYS A 370 -28.05 -7.29 21.97
CA LYS A 370 -27.51 -8.57 21.49
C LYS A 370 -27.27 -8.60 19.97
N GLN A 371 -27.99 -7.82 19.17
CA GLN A 371 -27.71 -7.69 17.74
C GLN A 371 -26.37 -7.00 17.47
N ASN A 372 -25.94 -6.08 18.33
CA ASN A 372 -24.62 -5.45 18.25
C ASN A 372 -23.45 -6.42 18.53
N GLU A 373 -23.68 -7.47 19.33
CA GLU A 373 -22.66 -8.51 19.57
C GLU A 373 -22.37 -9.31 18.30
N LYS A 374 -23.34 -9.46 17.37
CA LYS A 374 -23.21 -10.27 16.15
C LYS A 374 -22.06 -9.83 15.23
N TYR A 375 -21.71 -8.54 15.24
CA TYR A 375 -20.70 -7.97 14.33
C TYR A 375 -19.32 -7.77 14.97
N THR A 376 -19.11 -8.29 16.19
CA THR A 376 -17.79 -8.30 16.82
C THR A 376 -16.90 -9.37 16.18
N LYS A 377 -15.57 -9.17 16.19
CA LYS A 377 -14.60 -10.14 15.63
C LYS A 377 -14.86 -11.57 16.13
N THR A 378 -15.09 -11.73 17.44
CA THR A 378 -15.33 -13.03 18.08
C THR A 378 -16.68 -13.66 17.69
N ALA A 379 -17.73 -12.85 17.51
CA ALA A 379 -19.03 -13.36 17.06
C ALA A 379 -19.02 -13.74 15.59
N ILE A 380 -18.31 -12.99 14.75
CA ILE A 380 -18.12 -13.31 13.34
C ILE A 380 -17.30 -14.59 13.20
N GLU A 381 -16.19 -14.72 13.92
CA GLU A 381 -15.41 -15.96 13.95
C GLU A 381 -16.26 -17.16 14.38
N LYS A 382 -17.11 -16.99 15.41
CA LYS A 382 -18.02 -18.05 15.85
C LYS A 382 -19.07 -18.40 14.78
N ASN A 383 -19.66 -17.40 14.13
CA ASN A 383 -20.64 -17.59 13.04
C ASN A 383 -19.99 -18.31 11.86
N VAL A 384 -18.81 -17.87 11.43
CA VAL A 384 -18.05 -18.49 10.33
C VAL A 384 -17.67 -19.93 10.67
N LEU A 385 -17.20 -20.21 11.89
CA LEU A 385 -16.90 -21.57 12.33
C LEU A 385 -18.15 -22.46 12.44
N GLN A 386 -19.31 -21.89 12.80
CA GLN A 386 -20.59 -22.61 12.78
C GLN A 386 -21.08 -22.91 11.35
N CYS A 387 -20.83 -22.01 10.40
CA CYS A 387 -21.12 -22.25 8.98
C CYS A 387 -20.12 -23.24 8.34
N LEU A 388 -18.88 -23.28 8.82
CA LEU A 388 -17.83 -24.21 8.38
C LEU A 388 -18.00 -25.62 8.96
N ASP A 389 -18.69 -25.79 10.11
CA ASP A 389 -18.96 -27.04 10.83
C ASP A 389 -18.08 -28.25 10.44
N GLN A 390 -18.53 -29.08 9.47
CA GLN A 390 -17.87 -30.30 8.97
C GLN A 390 -17.11 -30.13 7.64
N GLN A 391 -17.12 -28.96 7.01
CA GLN A 391 -16.46 -28.68 5.74
C GLN A 391 -15.19 -27.86 5.96
N GLU A 392 -14.06 -28.29 5.40
CA GLU A 392 -12.80 -27.54 5.47
C GLU A 392 -12.88 -26.20 4.75
N THR A 393 -13.80 -26.07 3.78
CA THR A 393 -13.94 -24.90 2.92
C THR A 393 -15.42 -24.60 2.60
N ILE A 394 -15.76 -23.31 2.52
CA ILE A 394 -17.06 -22.83 2.01
C ILE A 394 -16.84 -21.67 1.03
N LEU A 395 -17.61 -21.62 -0.06
CA LEU A 395 -17.59 -20.49 -1.00
C LEU A 395 -18.28 -19.26 -0.37
N GLY A 396 -17.71 -18.08 -0.62
CA GLY A 396 -18.23 -16.80 -0.15
C GLY A 396 -19.67 -16.58 -0.64
N SER A 397 -19.95 -16.88 -1.92
CA SER A 397 -21.31 -16.89 -2.46
C SER A 397 -22.30 -17.76 -1.67
N ASN A 398 -21.90 -18.96 -1.25
CA ASN A 398 -22.74 -19.86 -0.45
C ASN A 398 -22.91 -19.34 0.99
N TYR A 399 -21.87 -18.74 1.56
CA TYR A 399 -21.93 -18.12 2.88
C TYR A 399 -22.88 -16.91 2.92
N TYR A 400 -22.91 -16.11 1.85
CA TYR A 400 -23.85 -15.01 1.69
C TYR A 400 -25.31 -15.49 1.64
N ASP A 401 -25.60 -16.58 0.92
CA ASP A 401 -26.98 -17.11 0.82
C ASP A 401 -27.55 -17.59 2.16
N GLN A 402 -26.69 -18.10 3.04
CA GLN A 402 -27.08 -18.61 4.36
C GLN A 402 -27.39 -17.48 5.35
N ASN A 403 -26.61 -16.40 5.35
CA ASN A 403 -26.75 -15.31 6.32
C ASN A 403 -27.55 -14.11 5.80
N LYS A 404 -27.60 -13.89 4.48
CA LYS A 404 -28.25 -12.76 3.78
C LYS A 404 -27.98 -11.39 4.40
N ASP A 405 -26.80 -11.23 4.98
CA ASP A 405 -26.37 -10.01 5.66
C ASP A 405 -25.08 -9.52 5.00
N LEU A 406 -25.20 -8.44 4.23
CA LEU A 406 -24.08 -7.82 3.54
C LEU A 406 -23.00 -7.33 4.51
N SER A 407 -23.40 -6.85 5.69
CA SER A 407 -22.46 -6.39 6.73
C SER A 407 -21.67 -7.56 7.27
N LEU A 408 -22.33 -8.67 7.59
CA LEU A 408 -21.65 -9.88 8.05
C LEU A 408 -20.72 -10.42 6.96
N PHE A 409 -21.15 -10.42 5.70
CA PHE A 409 -20.35 -10.87 4.56
C PHE A 409 -19.08 -10.04 4.37
N ILE A 410 -19.19 -8.70 4.37
CA ILE A 410 -18.04 -7.79 4.23
C ILE A 410 -17.10 -7.91 5.44
N LEU A 411 -17.64 -8.02 6.66
CA LEU A 411 -16.82 -8.12 7.86
C LEU A 411 -16.13 -9.48 7.97
N THR A 412 -16.81 -10.57 7.62
CA THR A 412 -16.19 -11.89 7.47
C THR A 412 -15.04 -11.80 6.47
N TRP A 413 -15.27 -11.13 5.34
CA TRP A 413 -14.25 -10.96 4.34
C TRP A 413 -13.01 -10.17 4.83
N LEU A 414 -13.22 -9.12 5.62
CA LEU A 414 -12.14 -8.32 6.21
C LEU A 414 -11.38 -9.04 7.33
N TYR A 415 -12.08 -9.77 8.20
CA TYR A 415 -11.47 -10.39 9.38
C TYR A 415 -10.68 -11.67 9.07
N GLY A 416 -11.01 -12.41 8.02
CA GLY A 416 -10.28 -13.62 7.62
C GLY A 416 -8.83 -13.40 7.18
N TYR A 417 -8.41 -12.14 7.02
CA TYR A 417 -7.02 -11.76 6.75
C TYR A 417 -6.23 -11.33 8.00
N SER A 418 -6.84 -11.32 9.18
CA SER A 418 -6.12 -11.02 10.43
C SER A 418 -5.34 -12.24 10.93
N GLN A 419 -4.10 -12.06 11.44
CA GLN A 419 -3.26 -13.17 11.90
C GLN A 419 -3.91 -14.03 13.00
N ASN A 420 -4.74 -13.42 13.85
CA ASN A 420 -5.47 -14.09 14.92
C ASN A 420 -6.86 -14.58 14.51
N ALA A 421 -7.18 -14.63 13.21
CA ALA A 421 -8.45 -15.17 12.74
C ALA A 421 -8.44 -16.70 12.76
N ARG A 422 -9.55 -17.29 13.21
CA ARG A 422 -9.76 -18.75 13.22
C ARG A 422 -10.11 -19.33 11.84
N TYR A 423 -10.17 -18.48 10.82
CA TYR A 423 -10.45 -18.82 9.43
C TYR A 423 -9.65 -17.91 8.50
N LYS A 424 -9.35 -18.38 7.29
CA LYS A 424 -8.62 -17.69 6.22
C LYS A 424 -9.51 -17.53 5.00
N ILE A 425 -9.18 -16.55 4.17
CA ILE A 425 -9.89 -16.28 2.92
C ILE A 425 -8.93 -16.36 1.75
N GLU A 426 -9.35 -17.05 0.69
CA GLU A 426 -8.64 -17.17 -0.58
C GLU A 426 -9.51 -16.56 -1.70
N PRO A 427 -9.14 -15.40 -2.27
CA PRO A 427 -9.93 -14.76 -3.31
C PRO A 427 -9.83 -15.52 -4.64
N GLN A 428 -10.91 -15.51 -5.42
CA GLN A 428 -10.95 -16.04 -6.78
C GLN A 428 -11.10 -14.92 -7.81
N GLU A 429 -10.73 -15.20 -9.06
CA GLU A 429 -10.87 -14.26 -10.18
C GLU A 429 -12.33 -14.12 -10.67
N ASN A 430 -13.19 -15.07 -10.31
CA ASN A 430 -14.58 -15.09 -10.75
C ASN A 430 -15.39 -13.97 -10.08
N ILE A 431 -16.08 -13.17 -10.89
CA ILE A 431 -17.01 -12.15 -10.41
C ILE A 431 -18.42 -12.73 -10.38
N ILE A 432 -19.09 -12.59 -9.24
CA ILE A 432 -20.45 -13.07 -9.03
C ILE A 432 -21.38 -11.89 -8.80
N LYS A 433 -22.56 -11.97 -9.41
CA LYS A 433 -23.69 -11.07 -9.18
C LYS A 433 -24.73 -11.83 -8.36
N LYS A 434 -24.99 -11.35 -7.15
CA LYS A 434 -26.12 -11.81 -6.32
C LYS A 434 -26.95 -10.61 -5.88
N ASP A 435 -28.26 -10.72 -6.06
CA ASP A 435 -29.22 -9.63 -5.86
C ASP A 435 -28.83 -8.35 -6.65
N HIS A 436 -28.59 -7.23 -5.95
CA HIS A 436 -28.14 -5.96 -6.51
C HIS A 436 -26.63 -5.73 -6.37
N TYR A 437 -25.88 -6.71 -5.86
CA TYR A 437 -24.46 -6.57 -5.53
C TYR A 437 -23.59 -7.41 -6.46
N GLN A 438 -22.43 -6.84 -6.82
CA GLN A 438 -21.38 -7.52 -7.58
C GLN A 438 -20.14 -7.62 -6.72
N PHE A 439 -19.62 -8.83 -6.51
CA PHE A 439 -18.40 -9.06 -5.74
C PHE A 439 -17.54 -10.15 -6.36
N ARG A 440 -16.24 -10.17 -6.03
CA ARG A 440 -15.33 -11.26 -6.40
C ARG A 440 -15.58 -12.44 -5.46
N GLU A 441 -15.71 -13.63 -6.04
CA GLU A 441 -15.84 -14.87 -5.30
C GLU A 441 -14.60 -15.11 -4.43
N PHE A 442 -14.77 -15.75 -3.28
CA PHE A 442 -13.65 -16.16 -2.42
C PHE A 442 -13.99 -17.46 -1.69
N ILE A 443 -12.98 -18.22 -1.28
CA ILE A 443 -13.12 -19.42 -0.45
C ILE A 443 -12.79 -19.04 0.99
N ILE A 444 -13.66 -19.40 1.92
CA ILE A 444 -13.38 -19.34 3.36
C ILE A 444 -12.86 -20.72 3.78
N ARG A 445 -11.65 -20.78 4.34
CA ARG A 445 -11.00 -22.01 4.80
C ARG A 445 -10.72 -21.96 6.30
N ARG A 446 -10.89 -23.08 7.00
CA ARG A 446 -10.51 -23.17 8.42
C ARG A 446 -8.99 -23.16 8.59
N VAL A 447 -8.48 -22.45 9.60
CA VAL A 447 -7.07 -22.56 10.00
C VAL A 447 -6.96 -23.73 10.96
N GLU A 448 -6.18 -24.74 10.63
CA GLU A 448 -5.80 -25.79 11.57
C GLU A 448 -4.78 -25.21 12.55
N ASP A 449 -5.01 -25.41 13.86
CA ASP A 449 -4.04 -25.09 14.89
C ASP A 449 -2.86 -26.09 14.76
N GLU A 450 -1.72 -25.65 14.23
CA GLU A 450 -0.42 -26.34 14.35
C GLU A 450 0.33 -25.92 15.62
#